data_AF-A0A953JIQ6-F1
#
_entry.id   AF-A0A953JIQ6-F1
#
_cell.length_a   1.000
_cell.length_b   1.000
_cell.length_c   1.000
_cell.angle_alpha   90.00
_cell.angle_beta   90.00
_cell.angle_gamma   90.00
#
_symmetry.space_group_name_H-M   'P 1'
#
loop_
_entity.id
_entity.type
_entity.pdbx_description
1 polymer ?
#
loop_
_entity_poly.entity_id
_entity_poly.type
_entity_poly.pdbx_seq_one_letter_code
_entity_poly.pdbx_strand_id
1 'polypeptide(L)'
;MRGNGMRRFTRRAALLGTAGLLAGCEGIGDTFDSIFGERKRPLPGERKPVLAIERPLGVDEGEGRPISLPSAEPISDWPQAGGTLDHSPGNPALGFPLAEVWRTSVGTGSAYRRRLVAPPIVAADTVYAMDAYGLVTALEAGSGRRRWELDTRPEKERDGALGGGCAFADGVLYVTTGMAEAMA
;
A
#
# COMPACT_ATOMS: atom_id res chain seq x y z
N MET A 1 -18.15 35.73 67.33
CA MET A 1 -19.19 34.70 67.48
C MET A 1 -19.33 33.95 66.16
N ARG A 2 -19.25 32.61 66.23
CA ARG A 2 -19.70 31.57 65.27
C ARG A 2 -18.99 31.45 63.91
N GLY A 3 -18.11 30.45 63.83
CA GLY A 3 -17.75 29.77 62.59
C GLY A 3 -18.69 28.59 62.28
N ASN A 4 -18.66 28.12 61.03
CA ASN A 4 -19.01 26.78 60.54
C ASN A 4 -18.79 26.80 59.01
N GLY A 5 -18.30 25.79 58.30
CA GLY A 5 -17.91 24.43 58.63
C GLY A 5 -17.59 23.74 57.30
N MET A 6 -16.31 23.68 56.94
CA MET A 6 -15.83 23.03 55.73
C MET A 6 -15.95 21.50 55.92
N ARG A 7 -16.93 20.89 55.25
CA ARG A 7 -17.20 19.45 55.30
C ARG A 7 -15.98 18.67 54.78
N ARG A 8 -15.20 18.11 55.70
CA ARG A 8 -14.09 17.19 55.40
C ARG A 8 -14.68 15.88 54.88
N PHE A 9 -14.60 15.64 53.58
CA PHE A 9 -14.81 14.31 53.02
C PHE A 9 -13.72 13.38 53.58
N THR A 10 -14.11 12.49 54.48
CA THR A 10 -13.21 11.56 55.15
C THR A 10 -12.84 10.42 54.21
N ARG A 11 -11.56 10.00 54.25
CA ARG A 11 -10.96 8.91 53.46
C ARG A 11 -11.72 7.57 53.53
N ARG A 12 -12.68 7.41 54.45
CA ARG A 12 -13.56 6.23 54.57
C ARG A 12 -14.65 6.17 53.49
N ALA A 13 -15.08 7.31 52.91
CA ALA A 13 -16.04 7.31 51.82
C ALA A 13 -15.43 6.77 50.50
N ALA A 14 -14.12 6.95 50.30
CA ALA A 14 -13.41 6.44 49.13
C ALA A 14 -13.21 4.90 49.16
N LEU A 15 -13.20 4.28 50.34
CA LEU A 15 -12.99 2.84 50.50
C LEU A 15 -14.26 1.99 50.36
N LEU A 16 -15.45 2.59 50.46
CA LEU A 16 -16.72 1.88 50.24
C LEU A 16 -17.18 1.93 48.77
N GLY A 17 -16.68 2.89 47.97
CA GLY A 17 -16.99 2.97 46.54
C GLY A 17 -16.26 1.92 45.69
N THR A 18 -15.09 1.45 46.12
CA THR A 18 -14.28 0.47 45.38
C THR A 18 -14.78 -0.97 45.53
N ALA A 19 -15.49 -1.30 46.62
CA ALA A 19 -16.05 -2.64 46.83
C ALA A 19 -17.27 -2.93 45.92
N GLY A 20 -18.00 -1.90 45.48
CA GLY A 20 -19.13 -2.06 44.54
C GLY A 20 -18.72 -2.34 43.10
N LEU A 21 -17.45 -2.12 42.74
CA LEU A 21 -16.95 -2.31 41.37
C LEU A 21 -16.48 -3.75 41.07
N LEU A 22 -16.48 -4.65 42.06
CA LEU A 22 -15.98 -6.02 41.92
C LEU A 22 -17.10 -7.09 41.89
N ALA A 23 -18.36 -6.71 42.12
CA ALA A 23 -19.50 -7.65 42.09
C ALA A 23 -20.11 -7.85 40.69
N GLY A 24 -19.36 -7.57 39.61
CA GLY A 24 -19.90 -7.48 38.25
C GLY A 24 -19.53 -8.61 37.28
N CYS A 25 -18.73 -9.60 37.66
CA CYS A 25 -18.14 -10.51 36.66
C CYS A 25 -19.06 -11.60 36.09
N GLU A 26 -20.27 -11.82 36.62
CA GLU A 26 -21.22 -12.78 36.01
C GLU A 26 -22.28 -12.12 35.11
N GLY A 27 -22.51 -10.80 35.21
CA GLY A 27 -23.52 -10.07 34.40
C GLY A 27 -22.98 -9.29 33.19
N ILE A 28 -21.65 -9.27 33.02
CA ILE A 28 -20.97 -8.48 31.96
C ILE A 28 -21.07 -9.14 30.59
N GLY A 29 -21.31 -10.46 30.49
CA GLY A 29 -21.46 -11.15 29.20
C GLY A 29 -22.66 -10.65 28.39
N ASP A 30 -23.86 -10.74 28.98
CA ASP A 30 -25.11 -10.33 28.32
C ASP A 30 -25.18 -8.81 28.07
N THR A 31 -24.61 -8.01 28.99
CA THR A 31 -24.56 -6.55 28.82
C THR A 31 -23.62 -6.15 27.68
N PHE A 32 -22.46 -6.80 27.55
CA PHE A 32 -21.53 -6.55 26.43
C PHE A 32 -22.06 -7.07 25.10
N ASP A 33 -22.73 -8.22 25.07
CA ASP A 33 -23.32 -8.74 23.82
C ASP A 33 -24.48 -7.86 23.32
N SER A 34 -25.21 -7.18 24.22
CA SER A 34 -26.24 -6.18 23.82
C SER A 34 -25.66 -4.87 23.27
N ILE A 35 -24.46 -4.47 23.73
CA ILE A 35 -23.81 -3.19 23.36
C ILE A 35 -22.87 -3.34 22.16
N PHE A 36 -22.19 -4.49 22.02
CA PHE A 36 -21.16 -4.73 21.00
C PHE A 36 -21.60 -5.71 19.92
N GLY A 37 -22.84 -6.19 19.99
CA GLY A 37 -23.40 -7.18 19.08
C GLY A 37 -22.93 -8.60 19.42
N GLU A 38 -23.74 -9.59 19.03
CA GLU A 38 -23.41 -11.00 19.26
C GLU A 38 -22.06 -11.34 18.62
N ARG A 39 -21.16 -11.96 19.41
CA ARG A 39 -19.91 -12.51 18.85
C ARG A 39 -20.26 -13.50 17.74
N LYS A 40 -19.74 -13.25 16.54
CA LYS A 40 -19.89 -14.15 15.39
C LYS A 40 -19.47 -15.56 15.80
N ARG A 41 -20.43 -16.49 15.87
CA ARG A 41 -20.16 -17.89 16.19
C ARG A 41 -19.19 -18.44 15.13
N PRO A 42 -17.99 -18.93 15.51
CA PRO A 42 -17.09 -19.55 14.57
C PRO A 42 -17.81 -20.68 13.84
N LEU A 43 -17.75 -20.69 12.52
CA LEU A 43 -18.35 -21.75 11.72
C LEU A 43 -17.70 -23.10 12.10
N PRO A 44 -18.49 -24.13 12.44
CA PRO A 44 -17.96 -25.45 12.72
C PRO A 44 -17.42 -26.08 11.41
N GLY A 45 -16.30 -26.79 11.51
CA GLY A 45 -15.71 -27.50 10.37
C GLY A 45 -14.22 -27.25 10.20
N GLU A 46 -13.57 -28.15 9.47
CA GLU A 46 -12.18 -28.00 9.06
C GLU A 46 -12.08 -26.92 7.97
N ARG A 47 -11.21 -25.93 8.19
CA ARG A 47 -10.95 -24.89 7.19
C ARG A 47 -10.02 -25.44 6.11
N LYS A 48 -10.55 -25.73 4.92
CA LYS A 48 -9.74 -26.08 3.75
C LYS A 48 -9.36 -24.82 2.98
N PRO A 49 -8.07 -24.57 2.70
CA PRO A 49 -7.65 -23.44 1.87
C PRO A 49 -8.18 -23.61 0.45
N VAL A 50 -8.73 -22.54 -0.14
CA VAL A 50 -9.20 -22.52 -1.54
C VAL A 50 -8.02 -22.44 -2.51
N LEU A 51 -6.96 -21.74 -2.08
CA LEU A 51 -5.65 -21.77 -2.73
C LEU A 51 -4.77 -22.65 -1.86
N ALA A 52 -4.68 -23.94 -2.19
CA ALA A 52 -3.54 -24.71 -1.74
C ALA A 52 -2.31 -23.98 -2.28
N ILE A 53 -1.36 -23.60 -1.42
CA ILE A 53 -0.05 -23.16 -1.89
C ILE A 53 0.50 -24.36 -2.66
N GLU A 54 0.38 -24.30 -3.97
CA GLU A 54 0.83 -25.34 -4.87
C GLU A 54 2.33 -25.51 -4.65
N ARG A 55 2.69 -26.75 -4.33
CA ARG A 55 4.02 -27.37 -4.27
C ARG A 55 5.21 -26.41 -4.27
N PRO A 56 6.09 -26.45 -3.24
CA PRO A 56 7.39 -25.79 -3.36
C PRO A 56 8.09 -26.30 -4.63
N LEU A 57 8.52 -25.38 -5.49
CA LEU A 57 9.36 -25.70 -6.63
C LEU A 57 10.66 -26.30 -6.06
N GLY A 58 10.89 -27.58 -6.34
CA GLY A 58 12.14 -28.26 -6.01
C GLY A 58 13.14 -28.09 -7.14
N VAL A 59 14.42 -27.97 -6.80
CA VAL A 59 15.49 -28.09 -7.78
C VAL A 59 15.50 -29.54 -8.25
N ASP A 60 15.41 -29.76 -9.56
CA ASP A 60 15.72 -31.07 -10.15
C ASP A 60 17.23 -31.20 -10.23
N GLU A 61 17.83 -31.90 -9.27
CA GLU A 61 19.28 -32.11 -9.20
C GLU A 61 19.83 -32.88 -10.41
N GLY A 62 18.97 -33.56 -11.18
CA GLY A 62 19.34 -34.24 -12.43
C GLY A 62 19.28 -33.36 -13.68
N GLU A 63 18.73 -32.15 -13.59
CA GLU A 63 18.50 -31.26 -14.73
C GLU A 63 19.71 -30.33 -14.96
N GLY A 64 20.64 -30.79 -15.81
CA GLY A 64 21.87 -30.07 -16.17
C GLY A 64 21.87 -29.44 -17.55
N ARG A 65 20.70 -29.24 -18.19
CA ARG A 65 20.63 -28.66 -19.53
C ARG A 65 21.30 -27.27 -19.56
N PRO A 66 22.24 -27.02 -20.50
CA PRO A 66 22.90 -25.73 -20.60
C PRO A 66 21.87 -24.66 -20.96
N ILE A 67 21.79 -23.61 -20.15
CA ILE A 67 20.94 -22.44 -20.41
C ILE A 67 21.70 -21.52 -21.36
N SER A 68 21.11 -21.25 -22.53
CA SER A 68 21.60 -20.22 -23.44
C SER A 68 20.65 -19.03 -23.38
N LEU A 69 21.18 -17.87 -23.00
CA LEU A 69 20.46 -16.61 -22.99
C LEU A 69 20.89 -15.77 -24.20
N PRO A 70 20.01 -14.93 -24.76
CA PRO A 70 20.41 -13.96 -25.76
C PRO A 70 21.40 -12.94 -25.18
N SER A 71 22.10 -12.21 -26.04
CA SER A 71 22.95 -11.08 -25.62
C SER A 71 22.15 -10.09 -24.76
N ALA A 72 22.82 -9.49 -23.78
CA ALA A 72 22.21 -8.46 -22.95
C ALA A 72 22.25 -7.11 -23.69
N GLU A 73 21.11 -6.43 -23.77
CA GLU A 73 20.96 -5.20 -24.56
C GLU A 73 20.53 -4.01 -23.69
N PRO A 74 21.08 -2.80 -23.90
CA PRO A 74 20.65 -1.62 -23.16
C PRO A 74 19.22 -1.22 -23.54
N ILE A 75 18.39 -0.91 -22.55
CA ILE A 75 17.02 -0.44 -22.73
C ILE A 75 16.91 0.97 -22.13
N SER A 76 16.70 1.97 -22.98
CA SER A 76 16.54 3.37 -22.55
C SER A 76 15.10 3.69 -22.12
N ASP A 77 14.11 3.08 -22.76
CA ASP A 77 12.70 3.34 -22.53
C ASP A 77 11.98 2.10 -21.97
N TRP A 78 11.12 2.35 -20.99
CA TRP A 78 10.19 1.42 -20.38
C TRP A 78 8.80 2.07 -20.34
N PRO A 79 8.15 2.27 -21.51
CA PRO A 79 7.03 3.19 -21.66
C PRO A 79 5.72 2.76 -20.98
N GLN A 80 5.63 1.52 -20.51
CA GLN A 80 4.41 0.98 -19.89
C GLN A 80 4.73 -0.13 -18.88
N ALA A 81 3.73 -0.58 -18.13
CA ALA A 81 3.87 -1.76 -17.28
C ALA A 81 4.35 -2.96 -18.09
N GLY A 82 5.37 -3.66 -17.61
CA GLY A 82 6.00 -4.77 -18.36
C GLY A 82 6.97 -4.34 -19.48
N GLY A 83 7.19 -3.05 -19.69
CA GLY A 83 8.20 -2.50 -20.61
C GLY A 83 7.73 -2.46 -22.06
N THR A 84 7.21 -3.56 -22.58
CA THR A 84 6.73 -3.72 -23.95
C THR A 84 5.27 -4.20 -24.00
N LEU A 85 4.63 -4.15 -25.16
CA LEU A 85 3.23 -4.57 -25.37
C LEU A 85 2.97 -6.04 -25.04
N ASP A 86 3.98 -6.89 -25.20
CA ASP A 86 3.95 -8.31 -24.88
C ASP A 86 4.45 -8.63 -23.46
N HIS A 87 4.77 -7.61 -22.66
CA HIS A 87 5.32 -7.73 -21.30
C HIS A 87 6.60 -8.59 -21.24
N SER A 88 7.42 -8.54 -22.30
CA SER A 88 8.60 -9.37 -22.48
C SER A 88 9.78 -8.54 -23.03
N PRO A 89 10.42 -7.71 -22.19
CA PRO A 89 11.47 -6.78 -22.62
C PRO A 89 12.82 -7.46 -22.96
N GLY A 90 12.88 -8.80 -22.93
CA GLY A 90 14.08 -9.56 -23.30
C GLY A 90 15.11 -9.68 -22.17
N ASN A 91 16.39 -9.50 -22.52
CA ASN A 91 17.54 -9.57 -21.59
C ASN A 91 18.16 -8.17 -21.42
N PRO A 92 17.66 -7.33 -20.50
CA PRO A 92 18.18 -5.98 -20.31
C PRO A 92 19.61 -6.01 -19.76
N ALA A 93 20.50 -5.21 -20.34
CA ALA A 93 21.85 -5.04 -19.85
C ALA A 93 21.85 -4.28 -18.52
N LEU A 94 22.54 -4.85 -17.53
CA LEU A 94 22.76 -4.23 -16.22
C LEU A 94 24.24 -4.28 -15.87
N GLY A 95 24.84 -3.11 -15.65
CA GLY A 95 26.23 -3.00 -15.22
C GLY A 95 26.38 -3.28 -13.72
N PHE A 96 27.49 -3.94 -13.34
CA PHE A 96 27.86 -4.15 -11.94
C PHE A 96 29.23 -3.50 -11.64
N PRO A 97 29.48 -3.03 -10.39
CA PRO A 97 28.58 -3.07 -9.23
C PRO A 97 27.45 -2.02 -9.30
N LEU A 98 26.33 -2.29 -8.61
CA LEU A 98 25.22 -1.33 -8.51
C LEU A 98 25.46 -0.31 -7.40
N ALA A 99 25.15 0.95 -7.68
CA ALA A 99 25.17 2.05 -6.72
C ALA A 99 23.96 2.96 -6.93
N GLU A 100 23.52 3.66 -5.87
CA GLU A 100 22.46 4.66 -5.96
C GLU A 100 22.96 5.88 -6.76
N VAL A 101 22.25 6.22 -7.84
CA VAL A 101 22.55 7.39 -8.67
C VAL A 101 21.84 8.66 -8.20
N TRP A 102 20.59 8.51 -7.74
CA TRP A 102 19.79 9.57 -7.12
C TRP A 102 18.62 8.97 -6.36
N ARG A 103 18.01 9.78 -5.49
CA ARG A 103 16.78 9.44 -4.77
C ARG A 103 15.87 10.66 -4.67
N THR A 104 14.63 10.51 -5.12
CA THR A 104 13.62 11.57 -5.08
C THR A 104 12.28 10.98 -4.62
N SER A 105 11.58 11.69 -3.73
CA SER A 105 10.21 11.32 -3.35
C SER A 105 9.23 11.67 -4.47
N VAL A 106 8.33 10.73 -4.77
CA VAL A 106 7.25 10.88 -5.76
C VAL A 106 5.86 10.98 -5.11
N GLY A 107 5.81 11.09 -3.79
CA GLY A 107 4.57 11.22 -3.02
C GLY A 107 4.39 10.12 -1.99
N THR A 108 3.15 9.66 -1.87
CA THR A 108 2.68 8.76 -0.81
C THR A 108 2.78 7.29 -1.19
N GLY A 109 3.36 6.48 -0.30
CA GLY A 109 3.43 5.02 -0.45
C GLY A 109 2.15 4.27 -0.05
N SER A 110 2.24 2.95 0.03
CA SER A 110 1.12 2.08 0.44
C SER A 110 0.73 2.27 1.93
N ALA A 111 -0.55 2.14 2.23
CA ALA A 111 -1.15 2.14 3.58
C ALA A 111 -2.28 1.10 3.70
N TYR A 112 -2.96 1.02 4.85
CA TYR A 112 -4.00 -0.01 5.09
C TYR A 112 -5.12 -0.02 4.03
N ARG A 113 -5.60 1.16 3.62
CA ARG A 113 -6.65 1.33 2.59
C ARG A 113 -6.12 1.85 1.25
N ARG A 114 -4.81 1.93 1.07
CA ARG A 114 -4.16 2.53 -0.11
C ARG A 114 -3.02 1.65 -0.58
N ARG A 115 -2.93 1.37 -1.87
CA ARG A 115 -1.85 0.54 -2.41
C ARG A 115 -1.20 1.25 -3.57
N LEU A 116 0.13 1.30 -3.53
CA LEU A 116 0.95 1.69 -4.66
C LEU A 116 0.96 0.51 -5.64
N VAL A 117 0.16 0.62 -6.70
CA VAL A 117 -0.05 -0.45 -7.68
C VAL A 117 0.45 -0.10 -9.08
N ALA A 118 0.70 1.19 -9.35
CA ALA A 118 1.26 1.64 -10.60
C ALA A 118 2.79 1.50 -10.58
N PRO A 119 3.39 0.64 -11.42
CA PRO A 119 4.84 0.64 -11.59
C PRO A 119 5.29 1.96 -12.25
N PRO A 120 6.46 2.49 -11.89
CA PRO A 120 7.02 3.63 -12.63
C PRO A 120 7.33 3.22 -14.07
N ILE A 121 7.23 4.17 -14.99
CA ILE A 121 7.60 4.01 -16.39
C ILE A 121 8.72 5.00 -16.74
N VAL A 122 9.48 4.69 -17.78
CA VAL A 122 10.54 5.57 -18.30
C VAL A 122 10.29 5.79 -19.78
N ALA A 123 10.26 7.03 -20.23
CA ALA A 123 10.20 7.35 -21.64
C ALA A 123 10.76 8.75 -21.88
N ALA A 124 11.45 8.97 -22.99
CA ALA A 124 11.92 10.29 -23.40
C ALA A 124 12.70 11.02 -22.27
N ASP A 125 13.70 10.34 -21.69
CA ASP A 125 14.55 10.83 -20.59
C ASP A 125 13.76 11.27 -19.33
N THR A 126 12.57 10.71 -19.14
CA THR A 126 11.66 11.06 -18.06
C THR A 126 11.14 9.81 -17.35
N VAL A 127 11.29 9.76 -16.03
CA VAL A 127 10.66 8.77 -15.16
C VAL A 127 9.30 9.33 -14.75
N TYR A 128 8.23 8.58 -15.00
CA TYR A 128 6.89 8.91 -14.54
C TYR A 128 6.50 7.92 -13.45
N ALA A 129 6.07 8.43 -12.30
CA ALA A 129 5.61 7.64 -11.18
C ALA A 129 4.30 8.19 -10.65
N MET A 130 3.36 7.30 -10.31
CA MET A 130 2.09 7.65 -9.67
C MET A 130 2.11 7.15 -8.24
N ASP A 131 1.80 8.03 -7.29
CA ASP A 131 1.70 7.68 -5.87
C ASP A 131 0.39 6.95 -5.52
N ALA A 132 0.22 6.53 -4.27
CA ALA A 132 -0.97 5.77 -3.85
C ALA A 132 -2.29 6.58 -3.81
N TYR A 133 -2.27 7.89 -4.09
CA TYR A 133 -3.44 8.78 -4.14
C TYR A 133 -3.69 9.37 -5.53
N GLY A 134 -2.83 9.10 -6.52
CA GLY A 134 -2.96 9.63 -7.88
C GLY A 134 -2.10 10.88 -8.14
N LEU A 135 -1.10 11.18 -7.31
CA LEU A 135 -0.10 12.18 -7.66
C LEU A 135 0.86 11.60 -8.70
N VAL A 136 0.82 12.10 -9.92
CA VAL A 136 1.78 11.77 -10.97
C VAL A 136 2.95 12.72 -10.91
N THR A 137 4.15 12.19 -10.73
CA THR A 137 5.41 12.93 -10.71
C THR A 137 6.23 12.57 -11.94
N ALA A 138 6.72 13.60 -12.65
CA ALA A 138 7.71 13.43 -13.72
C ALA A 138 9.09 13.87 -13.23
N LEU A 139 10.07 12.98 -13.35
CA LEU A 139 11.47 13.20 -12.96
C LEU A 139 12.39 13.06 -14.18
N GLU A 140 13.43 13.88 -14.25
CA GLU A 140 14.51 13.68 -15.21
C GLU A 140 15.27 12.38 -14.88
N ALA A 141 15.37 11.46 -15.85
CA ALA A 141 15.92 10.12 -15.63
C ALA A 141 17.37 10.12 -15.15
N GLY A 142 18.20 11.04 -15.65
CA GLY A 142 19.62 11.13 -15.29
C GLY A 142 19.90 11.68 -13.89
N SER A 143 19.06 12.60 -13.39
CA SER A 143 19.34 13.36 -12.16
C SER A 143 18.31 13.16 -11.05
N GLY A 144 17.14 12.59 -11.34
CA GLY A 144 16.02 12.51 -10.42
C GLY A 144 15.34 13.85 -10.15
N ARG A 145 15.72 14.92 -10.85
CA ARG A 145 15.16 16.25 -10.67
C ARG A 145 13.72 16.28 -11.15
N ARG A 146 12.82 16.80 -10.31
CA ARG A 146 11.41 16.96 -10.65
C ARG A 146 11.22 17.95 -11.80
N ARG A 147 10.51 17.50 -12.84
CA ARG A 147 10.08 18.33 -13.97
C ARG A 147 8.72 18.95 -13.68
N TRP A 148 7.75 18.14 -13.23
CA TRP A 148 6.40 18.58 -12.89
C TRP A 148 5.69 17.55 -12.01
N GLU A 149 4.55 17.95 -11.45
CA GLU A 149 3.59 17.12 -10.73
C GLU A 149 2.17 17.38 -11.25
N LEU A 150 1.33 16.35 -11.28
CA LEU A 150 -0.09 16.40 -11.62
C LEU A 150 -0.88 15.62 -10.58
N ASP A 151 -1.76 16.29 -9.86
CA ASP A 151 -2.73 15.63 -8.98
C ASP A 151 -3.94 15.22 -9.80
N THR A 152 -4.17 13.91 -9.96
CA THR A 152 -5.28 13.40 -10.77
C THR A 152 -6.60 13.33 -10.00
N ARG A 153 -6.64 13.80 -8.75
CA ARG A 153 -7.87 13.77 -7.96
C ARG A 153 -8.79 14.93 -8.35
N PRO A 154 -10.10 14.68 -8.54
CA PRO A 154 -11.08 15.75 -8.64
C PRO A 154 -11.02 16.69 -7.43
N GLU A 155 -11.31 18.00 -7.60
CA GLU A 155 -11.17 19.01 -6.54
C GLU A 155 -11.88 18.67 -5.21
N LYS A 156 -12.99 17.92 -5.30
CA LYS A 156 -13.82 17.53 -4.15
C LYS A 156 -13.48 16.13 -3.61
N GLU A 157 -12.59 15.41 -4.27
CA GLU A 157 -12.19 14.06 -3.92
C GLU A 157 -10.94 14.10 -3.03
N ARG A 158 -11.10 13.68 -1.78
CA ARG A 158 -10.02 13.72 -0.78
C ARG A 158 -9.49 12.33 -0.45
N ASP A 159 -10.34 11.33 -0.59
CA ASP A 159 -9.97 9.96 -0.32
C ASP A 159 -9.15 9.43 -1.50
N GLY A 160 -9.52 9.78 -2.73
CA GLY A 160 -8.94 9.22 -3.95
C GLY A 160 -9.40 7.78 -4.16
N ALA A 161 -9.04 7.18 -5.28
CA ALA A 161 -9.37 5.79 -5.58
C ALA A 161 -8.12 4.90 -5.67
N LEU A 162 -8.34 3.59 -5.56
CA LEU A 162 -7.30 2.59 -5.75
C LEU A 162 -7.12 2.32 -7.24
N GLY A 163 -5.87 2.17 -7.67
CA GLY A 163 -5.57 1.86 -9.06
C GLY A 163 -5.17 3.09 -9.87
N GLY A 164 -5.04 2.85 -11.16
CA GLY A 164 -4.46 3.79 -12.11
C GLY A 164 -3.10 3.32 -12.60
N GLY A 165 -2.52 4.11 -13.49
CA GLY A 165 -1.25 3.80 -14.11
C GLY A 165 -0.90 4.78 -15.21
N CYS A 166 0.35 4.70 -15.65
CA CYS A 166 0.90 5.53 -16.70
C CYS A 166 1.31 4.66 -17.89
N ALA A 167 1.11 5.18 -19.10
CA ALA A 167 1.68 4.64 -20.33
C ALA A 167 2.13 5.80 -21.21
N PHE A 168 3.20 5.62 -22.00
CA PHE A 168 3.72 6.64 -22.89
C PHE A 168 3.70 6.15 -24.34
N ALA A 169 3.12 6.94 -25.24
CA ALA A 169 3.13 6.64 -26.67
C ALA A 169 3.10 7.94 -27.48
N ASP A 170 3.82 7.99 -28.60
CA ASP A 170 3.82 9.11 -29.55
C ASP A 170 4.04 10.50 -28.92
N GLY A 171 4.88 10.58 -27.88
CA GLY A 171 5.19 11.84 -27.19
C GLY A 171 4.17 12.24 -26.12
N VAL A 172 3.17 11.40 -25.86
CA VAL A 172 2.04 11.68 -24.96
C VAL A 172 2.08 10.71 -23.78
N LEU A 173 1.90 11.26 -22.57
CA LEU A 173 1.71 10.48 -21.35
C LEU A 173 0.23 10.25 -21.11
N TYR A 174 -0.21 9.01 -21.20
CA TYR A 174 -1.55 8.59 -20.84
C TYR A 174 -1.59 8.20 -19.37
N VAL A 175 -2.57 8.74 -18.66
CA VAL A 175 -2.80 8.48 -17.24
C VAL A 175 -4.20 7.95 -17.06
N THR A 176 -4.33 6.82 -16.38
CA THR A 176 -5.63 6.30 -15.92
C THR A 176 -5.71 6.39 -14.41
N THR A 177 -6.90 6.64 -13.88
CA THR A 177 -7.11 6.79 -12.43
C THR A 177 -8.11 5.75 -11.92
N GLY A 178 -8.05 5.44 -10.62
CA GLY A 178 -9.06 4.61 -9.98
C GLY A 178 -10.49 5.21 -9.96
N MET A 179 -10.66 6.44 -10.45
CA MET A 179 -11.93 7.17 -10.50
C MET A 179 -12.64 7.04 -11.86
N ALA A 180 -12.22 6.07 -12.69
CA ALA A 180 -12.72 5.85 -14.04
C ALA A 180 -12.46 7.03 -15.01
N GLU A 181 -11.32 7.71 -14.82
CA GLU A 181 -10.86 8.79 -15.70
C GLU A 181 -9.61 8.36 -16.48
N ALA A 182 -9.48 8.88 -17.70
CA ALA A 182 -8.30 8.77 -18.54
C ALA A 182 -7.92 10.16 -19.07
N MET A 183 -6.64 10.51 -19.01
CA MET A 183 -6.10 11.82 -19.35
C MET A 183 -4.84 11.69 -20.21
N ALA A 184 -4.52 12.75 -20.98
CA ALA A 184 -3.40 12.83 -21.91
C ALA A 184 -2.92 14.28 -22.07
#